data_AF-A0A2K8T6J1-F1
#
_entry.id   AF-A0A2K8T6J1-F1
#
_cell.length_a   1.000
_cell.length_b   1.000
_cell.length_c   1.000
_cell.angle_alpha   90.00
_cell.angle_beta   90.00
_cell.angle_gamma   90.00
#
_symmetry.space_group_name_H-M   'P 1'
#
loop_
_entity.id
_entity.type
_entity.pdbx_description
1 polymer ?
#
loop_
_entity_poly.entity_id
_entity_poly.type
_entity_poly.pdbx_seq_one_letter_code
_entity_poly.pdbx_strand_id
1 'polypeptide(L)' 'MKLYATSIPKALPSWASVISNKAGLIEVEINDKDPGFHSIIEELSTEIEPGFVGIKASDLCTRLSIEMVDTSEES' A
#
# COMPACT_ATOMS: atom_id res chain seq x y z
N MET A 1 -4.65 -1.10 -8.32
CA MET A 1 -3.38 -1.70 -7.81
C MET A 1 -3.67 -2.86 -6.84
N LYS A 2 -2.75 -3.80 -6.59
CA LYS A 2 -2.93 -4.90 -5.60
C LYS A 2 -1.78 -4.91 -4.59
N LEU A 3 -2.11 -5.12 -3.32
CA LEU A 3 -1.16 -5.25 -2.22
C LEU A 3 -1.34 -6.61 -1.53
N TYR A 4 -0.23 -7.17 -1.06
CA TYR A 4 -0.22 -8.40 -0.26
C TYR A 4 0.33 -8.05 1.12
N ALA A 5 -0.42 -8.39 2.17
CA ALA A 5 -0.07 -8.08 3.55
C ALA A 5 -0.30 -9.29 4.44
N THR A 6 0.45 -9.44 5.52
CA THR A 6 0.16 -10.47 6.54
C THR A 6 -0.83 -9.98 7.59
N SER A 7 -0.85 -8.67 7.81
CA SER A 7 -1.72 -8.02 8.78
C SER A 7 -2.25 -6.72 8.20
N ILE A 8 -3.55 -6.51 8.34
CA ILE A 8 -4.23 -5.27 7.94
C ILE A 8 -4.99 -4.70 9.14
N PRO A 9 -5.14 -3.37 9.24
CA PRO A 9 -5.96 -2.78 10.27
C PRO A 9 -7.42 -3.25 10.14
N LYS A 10 -8.14 -3.27 11.27
CA LYS A 10 -9.54 -3.70 11.34
C LYS A 10 -10.48 -2.84 10.47
N ALA A 11 -10.08 -1.61 10.16
CA ALA A 11 -10.76 -0.71 9.26
C ALA A 11 -9.81 -0.34 8.12
N LEU A 12 -10.14 -0.76 6.91
CA LEU A 12 -9.49 -0.29 5.70
C LEU A 12 -10.15 1.02 5.22
N PRO A 13 -9.39 1.91 4.58
CA PRO A 13 -9.96 3.08 3.93
C PRO A 13 -10.90 2.68 2.79
N SER A 14 -11.83 3.55 2.41
CA SER A 14 -12.89 3.27 1.41
C SER A 14 -12.38 2.88 0.03
N TRP A 15 -11.14 3.24 -0.28
CA TRP A 15 -10.46 2.94 -1.53
C TRP A 15 -9.68 1.62 -1.50
N ALA A 16 -9.62 0.93 -0.37
CA ALA A 16 -8.97 -0.37 -0.20
C ALA A 16 -10.00 -1.44 0.18
N SER A 17 -9.93 -2.59 -0.49
CA SER A 17 -10.85 -3.70 -0.21
C SER A 17 -10.10 -5.03 -0.15
N VAL A 18 -10.43 -5.87 0.82
CA VAL A 18 -9.86 -7.22 0.90
C VAL A 18 -10.53 -8.10 -0.14
N ILE A 19 -9.74 -8.63 -1.08
CA ILE A 19 -10.22 -9.53 -2.14
C ILE A 19 -9.92 -10.99 -1.81
N SER A 20 -8.89 -11.28 -1.00
CA SER A 20 -8.57 -12.65 -0.58
C SER A 20 -7.81 -12.65 0.75
N ASN A 21 -7.99 -13.70 1.53
CA ASN A 21 -7.17 -14.00 2.70
C ASN A 21 -6.90 -15.51 2.68
N LYS A 22 -5.67 -15.89 2.33
CA LYS A 22 -5.24 -17.29 2.24
C LYS A 22 -3.90 -17.49 2.93
N ALA A 23 -3.85 -18.49 3.81
CA ALA A 23 -2.61 -18.93 4.48
C ALA A 23 -1.85 -17.80 5.21
N GLY A 24 -2.57 -16.80 5.75
CA GLY A 24 -1.95 -15.65 6.41
C GLY A 24 -1.48 -14.55 5.45
N LEU A 25 -1.71 -14.69 4.15
CA LEU A 25 -1.51 -13.64 3.15
C LEU A 25 -2.86 -13.03 2.76
N ILE A 26 -2.98 -11.73 2.95
CA ILE A 26 -4.17 -10.91 2.70
C ILE A 26 -3.93 -10.13 1.41
N GLU A 27 -4.70 -10.45 0.37
CA GLU A 27 -4.76 -9.62 -0.82
C GLU A 27 -5.73 -8.47 -0.61
N VAL A 28 -5.20 -7.27 -0.78
CA VAL A 28 -5.96 -6.02 -0.75
C VAL A 28 -5.92 -5.40 -2.14
N GLU A 29 -7.09 -5.21 -2.72
CA GLU A 29 -7.27 -4.42 -3.93
C GLU A 29 -7.35 -2.95 -3.57
N ILE A 30 -6.50 -2.15 -4.21
CA ILE A 30 -6.45 -0.71 -4.07
C ILE A 30 -7.08 -0.10 -5.32
N ASN A 31 -8.14 0.68 -5.11
CA ASN A 31 -8.75 1.50 -6.15
C ASN A 31 -7.88 2.73 -6.40
N ASP A 32 -6.96 2.62 -7.35
CA ASP A 32 -6.08 3.74 -7.74
C ASP A 32 -6.84 4.90 -8.38
N LYS A 33 -8.10 4.73 -8.78
CA LYS A 33 -8.93 5.81 -9.32
C LYS A 33 -9.66 6.60 -8.24
N ASP A 34 -9.61 6.15 -6.99
CA ASP A 34 -10.28 6.83 -5.90
C ASP A 34 -9.52 8.12 -5.54
N PRO A 35 -10.19 9.27 -5.43
CA PRO A 35 -9.53 10.54 -5.10
C PRO A 35 -8.90 10.51 -3.69
N GLY A 36 -9.41 9.67 -2.78
CA GLY A 36 -8.81 9.47 -1.46
C GLY A 36 -7.46 8.76 -1.53
N PHE A 37 -7.28 7.84 -2.48
CA PHE A 37 -5.98 7.23 -2.74
C PHE A 37 -5.01 8.24 -3.36
N HIS A 38 -5.42 8.94 -4.42
CA HIS A 38 -4.61 9.98 -5.07
C HIS A 38 -4.14 11.04 -4.07
N SER A 39 -5.01 11.52 -3.18
CA SER A 39 -4.64 12.51 -2.17
C SER A 39 -3.52 11.99 -1.25
N ILE A 40 -3.60 10.75 -0.80
CA ILE A 40 -2.58 10.14 0.06
C ILE A 40 -1.27 9.94 -0.71
N ILE A 41 -1.36 9.50 -1.97
CA ILE A 41 -0.22 9.33 -2.86
C ILE A 41 0.45 10.68 -3.09
N GLU A 42 -0.29 11.76 -3.37
CA GLU A 42 0.27 13.10 -3.50
C GLU A 42 0.91 13.61 -2.21
N GLU A 43 0.30 13.37 -1.05
CA GLU A 43 0.90 13.74 0.24
C GLU A 43 2.19 12.97 0.57
N LEU A 44 2.26 11.69 0.19
CA LEU A 44 3.42 10.84 0.42
C LEU A 44 4.47 10.92 -0.70
N SER A 45 4.10 11.51 -1.84
CA SER A 45 4.98 11.66 -2.98
C SER A 45 6.12 12.58 -2.63
N THR A 46 7.33 12.03 -2.66
CA THR A 46 8.55 12.79 -2.43
C THR A 46 9.44 12.69 -3.65
N GLU A 47 10.27 13.72 -3.87
CA GLU A 47 11.37 13.60 -4.81
C GLU A 47 12.33 12.55 -4.27
N ILE A 48 12.43 11.41 -4.96
CA ILE A 48 13.34 10.31 -4.60
C ILE A 48 14.68 10.52 -5.31
N GLU A 49 14.62 10.99 -6.55
CA GLU A 49 15.76 11.40 -7.37
C GLU A 49 15.41 12.70 -8.09
N PRO A 50 16.38 13.53 -8.50
CA PRO A 50 16.10 14.79 -9.19
C PRO A 50 15.27 14.55 -10.46
N GLY A 51 14.03 15.03 -10.46
CA GLY A 51 13.06 14.82 -11.55
C GLY A 51 12.26 13.52 -11.48
N PHE A 52 12.46 12.68 -10.46
CA PHE A 52 11.67 11.47 -10.19
C PHE A 52 10.92 11.61 -8.86
N VAL A 53 9.61 11.81 -8.97
CA VAL A 53 8.69 11.82 -7.83
C VAL A 53 8.12 10.41 -7.68
N GLY A 54 8.28 9.84 -6.49
CA GLY A 54 7.80 8.51 -6.16
C GLY A 54 7.41 8.40 -4.70
N ILE A 55 6.94 7.23 -4.31
CA ILE A 55 6.51 6.96 -2.94
C ILE A 55 7.27 5.73 -2.45
N LYS A 56 7.84 5.85 -1.26
CA LYS A 56 8.44 4.69 -0.60
C LYS A 56 7.34 3.78 -0.09
N ALA A 57 7.44 2.49 -0.41
CA ALA A 57 6.49 1.49 0.06
C ALA A 57 6.33 1.53 1.59
N SER A 58 7.41 1.80 2.34
CA SER A 58 7.43 1.97 3.79
C SER A 58 6.54 3.12 4.31
N ASP A 59 6.52 4.25 3.60
CA ASP A 59 5.71 5.41 4.00
C ASP A 59 4.22 5.11 3.79
N LEU A 60 3.88 4.52 2.65
CA LEU A 60 2.52 4.04 2.38
C LEU A 60 2.09 3.00 3.42
N CYS A 61 2.97 2.05 3.74
CA CYS A 61 2.74 1.03 4.76
C CYS A 61 2.44 1.62 6.13
N THR A 62 3.27 2.56 6.57
CA THR A 62 3.13 3.25 7.86
C THR A 62 1.83 4.01 7.93
N ARG A 63 1.48 4.74 6.86
CA ARG A 63 0.22 5.48 6.77
C ARG A 63 -1.00 4.57 6.82
N LEU A 64 -0.90 3.38 6.23
CA LEU A 64 -1.97 2.40 6.20
C LEU A 64 -1.98 1.46 7.39
N SER A 65 -0.99 1.55 8.29
CA SER A 65 -0.80 0.61 9.40
C SER A 65 -0.84 -0.85 8.92
N ILE A 66 -0.33 -1.09 7.70
CA ILE A 66 -0.23 -2.42 7.10
C ILE A 66 1.16 -2.95 7.44
N GLU A 67 1.24 -4.18 7.94
CA GLU A 67 2.52 -4.89 8.03
C GLU A 67 2.73 -5.61 6.69
N MET A 68 3.60 -5.05 5.84
CA MET A 68 4.01 -5.70 4.60
C MET A 68 4.93 -6.88 4.92
N VAL A 69 4.75 -7.97 4.17
CA VAL A 69 5.82 -8.96 4.02
C VAL A 69 6.83 -8.34 3.09
N ASP A 70 8.03 -8.12 3.60
CA ASP A 70 9.17 -7.81 2.76
C ASP A 70 9.44 -9.05 1.89
N THR A 71 8.94 -9.05 0.66
CA THR A 71 9.22 -10.11 -0.32
C THR A 71 10.56 -9.85 -1.01
N SER A 72 11.54 -9.27 -0.31
CA SER A 72 12.94 -9.32 -0.76
C SER A 72 13.44 -10.76 -0.60
N GLU A 73 12.89 -11.68 -1.40
CA GLU A 73 13.67 -12.81 -1.88
C GLU A 73 14.72 -12.21 -2.83
N GLU A 74 15.79 -11.73 -2.22
CA GLU A 74 17.12 -11.70 -2.83
C GLU A 74 17.42 -13.15 -3.27
N SER A 75 17.45 -13.38 -4.58
CA SER A 75 17.95 -14.59 -5.21
C SER A 75 19.08 -14.23 -6.17
#